data_AF-A0AA86ANQ0-F1
#
_entry.id   AF-A0AA86ANQ0-F1
#
_cell.length_a   1.000
_cell.length_b   1.000
_cell.length_c   1.000
_cell.angle_alpha   90.00
_cell.angle_beta   90.00
_cell.angle_gamma   90.00
#
_symmetry.space_group_name_H-M   'P 1'
#
loop_
_entity.id
_entity.type
_entity.pdbx_description
1 polymer ?
#
loop_
_entity_poly.entity_id
_entity_poly.type
_entity_poly.pdbx_seq_one_letter_code
_entity_poly.pdbx_strand_id
1 'polypeptide(L)'
;MMQPLDEAAVLKRLHEPSPRAFFLLFYTNQCSQCKIARARVERVMQKSKFEVDFFRCNLDEAPAVAEYFNMRSVPVCMTYNQKGEQQRVEYGLKSEAVYESMVLGVNTQKGDPKSRLLGF
;
A
#
# COMPACT_ATOMS: atom_id res chain seq x y z
N MET A 1 6.91 10.52 -4.82
CA MET A 1 7.36 10.01 -3.50
C MET A 1 6.14 9.61 -2.68
N MET A 2 6.28 8.66 -1.75
CA MET A 2 5.17 8.21 -0.91
C MET A 2 4.83 9.25 0.15
N GLN A 3 3.55 9.61 0.27
CA GLN A 3 3.08 10.60 1.23
C GLN A 3 3.02 9.97 2.65
N PRO A 4 3.58 10.62 3.69
CA PRO A 4 3.40 10.16 5.06
C PRO A 4 1.95 10.41 5.51
N LEU A 5 1.36 9.44 6.20
CA LEU A 5 0.13 9.60 6.96
C LEU A 5 0.41 9.33 8.43
N ASP A 6 -0.18 10.15 9.29
CA ASP A 6 -0.24 9.90 10.73
C ASP A 6 -1.37 8.90 11.06
N GLU A 7 -1.48 8.56 12.34
CA GLU A 7 -2.47 7.62 12.85
C GLU A 7 -3.91 7.99 12.48
N ALA A 8 -4.31 9.25 12.73
CA ALA A 8 -5.67 9.72 12.47
C ALA A 8 -5.98 9.71 10.97
N ALA A 9 -5.02 10.10 10.13
CA ALA A 9 -5.18 10.11 8.69
C ALA A 9 -5.29 8.70 8.10
N VAL A 10 -4.54 7.72 8.62
CA VAL A 10 -4.70 6.31 8.22
C VAL A 10 -6.10 5.82 8.59
N LEU A 11 -6.51 5.97 9.84
CA LEU A 11 -7.82 5.49 10.30
C LEU A 11 -8.98 6.14 9.53
N LYS A 12 -8.89 7.44 9.25
CA LYS A 12 -9.85 8.14 8.40
C LYS A 12 -9.86 7.57 6.99
N ARG A 13 -8.69 7.37 6.39
CA ARG A 13 -8.54 6.91 5.00
C ARG A 13 -9.11 5.51 4.77
N LEU A 14 -9.12 4.65 5.79
CA LEU A 14 -9.68 3.30 5.76
C LEU A 14 -11.21 3.29 5.72
N HIS A 15 -11.87 4.28 6.33
CA HIS A 15 -13.33 4.32 6.44
C HIS A 15 -13.99 5.21 5.39
N GLU A 16 -13.23 6.09 4.74
CA GLU A 16 -13.77 7.02 3.74
C GLU A 16 -13.52 6.53 2.31
N PRO A 17 -14.59 6.41 1.49
CA PRO A 17 -14.46 6.20 0.06
C PRO A 17 -13.63 7.31 -0.59
N SER A 18 -12.87 6.96 -1.63
CA SER A 18 -12.04 7.91 -2.36
C SER A 18 -12.13 7.68 -3.86
N PRO A 19 -12.00 8.74 -4.68
CA PRO A 19 -11.92 8.58 -6.13
C PRO A 19 -10.72 7.75 -6.60
N ARG A 20 -9.71 7.51 -5.75
CA ARG A 20 -8.50 6.74 -6.08
C ARG A 20 -8.32 5.57 -5.12
N ALA A 21 -7.90 4.43 -5.68
CA ALA A 21 -7.35 3.33 -4.90
C ALA A 21 -6.03 3.76 -4.23
N PHE A 22 -5.58 3.04 -3.21
CA PHE A 22 -4.34 3.39 -2.52
C PHE A 22 -3.50 2.20 -2.10
N PHE A 23 -2.21 2.45 -1.99
CA PHE A 23 -1.17 1.58 -1.45
C PHE A 23 -0.66 2.19 -0.15
N LEU A 24 -0.52 1.37 0.90
CA LEU A 24 -0.04 1.80 2.20
C LEU A 24 1.14 0.92 2.65
N LEU A 25 2.27 1.55 2.98
CA LEU A 25 3.44 0.90 3.58
C LEU A 25 3.53 1.23 5.07
N PHE A 26 3.43 0.22 5.92
CA PHE A 26 3.71 0.32 7.35
C PHE A 26 5.17 0.01 7.63
N TYR A 27 5.82 0.85 8.42
CA TYR A 27 7.24 0.75 8.74
C TYR A 27 7.57 1.27 10.14
N THR A 28 8.80 1.04 10.60
CA THR A 28 9.40 1.69 11.78
C THR A 28 10.74 2.35 11.40
N ASN A 29 11.20 3.31 12.19
CA ASN A 29 12.41 4.09 11.91
C ASN A 29 13.68 3.22 11.88
N GLN A 30 13.77 2.23 12.76
CA GLN A 30 14.90 1.30 12.88
C GLN A 30 14.65 -0.03 12.13
N CYS A 31 14.27 0.06 10.85
CA CYS A 31 14.00 -1.11 10.02
C CYS A 31 14.71 -1.04 8.66
N SER A 32 15.83 -1.75 8.51
CA SER A 32 16.59 -1.80 7.25
C SER A 32 15.76 -2.35 6.09
N GLN A 33 14.99 -3.41 6.33
CA GLN A 33 14.11 -4.03 5.33
C GLN A 33 13.01 -3.05 4.85
N CYS A 34 12.52 -2.17 5.73
CA CYS A 34 11.54 -1.15 5.40
C CYS A 34 12.10 -0.08 4.47
N LYS A 35 13.36 0.33 4.68
CA LYS A 35 14.05 1.26 3.77
C LYS A 35 14.18 0.66 2.35
N ILE A 36 14.50 -0.63 2.26
CA ILE A 36 14.59 -1.34 0.97
C ILE A 36 13.20 -1.44 0.32
N ALA A 37 12.17 -1.80 1.09
CA ALA A 37 10.79 -1.88 0.60
C ALA A 37 10.33 -0.53 0.04
N ARG A 38 10.55 0.57 0.78
CA ARG A 38 10.26 1.93 0.32
C ARG A 38 10.97 2.26 -0.99
N ALA A 39 12.28 2.03 -1.08
CA ALA A 39 13.03 2.31 -2.31
C ALA A 39 12.53 1.50 -3.52
N ARG A 40 12.12 0.25 -3.29
CA ARG A 40 11.52 -0.60 -4.34
C ARG A 40 10.16 -0.09 -4.77
N VAL A 41 9.29 0.30 -3.84
CA VAL A 41 7.98 0.90 -4.15
C VAL A 41 8.16 2.22 -4.89
N GLU A 42 9.10 3.07 -4.48
CA GLU A 42 9.40 4.33 -5.17
C GLU A 42 9.90 4.09 -6.61
N ARG A 43 10.68 3.03 -6.87
CA ARG A 43 11.03 2.64 -8.25
C ARG A 43 9.83 2.14 -9.03
N VAL A 44 8.93 1.37 -8.42
CA VAL A 44 7.67 0.95 -9.07
C VAL A 44 6.87 2.19 -9.48
N MET A 45 6.70 3.17 -8.59
CA MET A 45 5.98 4.43 -8.89
C MET A 45 6.54 5.19 -10.11
N GLN A 46 7.83 5.00 -10.44
CA GLN A 46 8.49 5.64 -11.58
C GLN A 46 8.31 4.87 -12.90
N LYS A 47 7.95 3.58 -12.86
CA LYS A 47 7.82 2.74 -14.07
C LYS A 47 6.64 3.12 -14.95
N SER A 48 5.53 3.57 -14.36
CA SER A 48 4.32 3.91 -15.10
C SER A 48 3.46 4.93 -14.35
N LYS A 49 2.51 5.54 -15.07
CA LYS A 49 1.48 6.38 -14.43
C LYS A 49 0.39 5.46 -13.86
N PHE A 50 0.37 5.33 -12.54
CA PHE A 50 -0.68 4.65 -11.81
C PHE A 50 -1.74 5.64 -11.31
N GLU A 51 -3.02 5.26 -11.42
CA GLU A 51 -4.13 5.98 -10.79
C GLU A 51 -4.35 5.48 -9.34
N VAL A 52 -3.25 5.42 -8.59
CA VAL A 52 -3.18 4.90 -7.21
C VAL A 52 -2.43 5.91 -6.34
N ASP A 53 -2.95 6.17 -5.14
CA ASP A 53 -2.25 6.99 -4.15
C ASP A 53 -1.28 6.14 -3.34
N PHE A 54 -0.09 6.67 -3.06
CA PHE A 54 0.95 5.94 -2.34
C PHE A 54 1.24 6.59 -1.00
N PHE A 55 0.93 5.87 0.07
CA PHE A 55 1.06 6.31 1.46
C PHE A 55 2.05 5.46 2.25
N ARG A 56 2.61 6.05 3.30
CA ARG A 56 3.40 5.33 4.32
C ARG A 56 2.99 5.77 5.72
N CYS A 57 3.01 4.85 6.67
CA CYS A 57 2.67 5.09 8.07
C CYS A 57 3.81 4.57 8.97
N ASN A 58 4.31 5.44 9.85
CA ASN A 58 5.29 5.05 10.86
C ASN A 58 4.56 4.43 12.06
N LEU A 59 4.79 3.16 12.35
CA LEU A 59 4.17 2.48 13.49
C LEU A 59 4.80 2.87 14.82
N ASP A 60 6.01 3.47 14.84
CA ASP A 60 6.58 4.05 16.06
C ASP A 60 5.74 5.25 16.56
N GLU A 61 4.98 5.88 15.67
CA GLU A 61 4.19 7.09 15.91
C GLU A 61 2.67 6.84 15.80
N ALA A 62 2.25 5.61 15.48
CA ALA A 62 0.86 5.24 15.23
C ALA A 62 0.47 3.91 15.92
N PRO A 63 0.51 3.83 17.27
CA PRO A 63 0.24 2.61 18.02
C PRO A 63 -1.19 2.05 17.84
N ALA A 64 -2.21 2.90 17.71
CA ALA A 64 -3.59 2.47 17.49
C ALA A 64 -3.77 1.83 16.11
N VAL A 65 -3.02 2.28 15.10
CA VAL A 65 -2.99 1.62 13.79
C VAL A 65 -2.32 0.25 13.88
N ALA A 66 -1.21 0.15 14.62
CA ALA A 66 -0.55 -1.13 14.85
C ALA A 66 -1.48 -2.13 15.57
N GLU A 67 -2.22 -1.65 16.58
CA GLU A 67 -3.20 -2.44 17.32
C GLU A 67 -4.41 -2.84 16.46
N TYR A 68 -4.99 -1.89 15.73
CA TYR A 68 -6.15 -2.10 14.85
C TYR A 68 -5.92 -3.24 13.85
N PHE A 69 -4.73 -3.29 13.26
CA PHE A 69 -4.36 -4.35 12.32
C PHE A 69 -3.67 -5.56 12.98
N ASN A 70 -3.48 -5.55 14.30
CA ASN A 70 -2.70 -6.56 15.04
C ASN A 70 -1.33 -6.81 14.38
N MET A 71 -0.61 -5.73 14.08
CA MET A 71 0.66 -5.75 13.36
C MET A 71 1.75 -6.44 14.19
N ARG A 72 2.35 -7.50 13.64
CA ARG A 72 3.40 -8.29 14.31
C ARG A 72 4.77 -8.20 13.65
N SER A 73 4.86 -7.56 12.50
CA SER A 73 6.09 -7.47 11.71
C SER A 73 6.06 -6.22 10.85
N VAL A 74 7.23 -5.74 10.44
CA VAL A 74 7.39 -4.70 9.41
C VAL A 74 8.49 -5.11 8.43
N PRO A 75 8.44 -4.67 7.16
CA PRO A 75 7.39 -3.86 6.55
C PRO A 75 6.11 -4.66 6.28
N VAL A 76 4.97 -3.97 6.24
CA VAL A 76 3.71 -4.52 5.74
C VAL A 76 3.17 -3.58 4.66
N CYS A 77 2.81 -4.14 3.53
CA CYS A 77 2.22 -3.41 2.42
C CYS A 77 0.77 -3.85 2.25
N MET A 78 -0.13 -2.89 2.09
CA MET A 78 -1.54 -3.16 1.84
C MET A 78 -2.04 -2.33 0.67
N THR A 79 -2.96 -2.89 -0.10
CA THR A 79 -3.71 -2.15 -1.12
C THR A 79 -5.19 -2.16 -0.86
N TYR A 80 -5.83 -1.07 -1.21
CA TYR A 80 -7.25 -0.82 -1.00
C TYR A 80 -7.84 -0.24 -2.28
N ASN A 81 -9.08 -0.62 -2.60
CA ASN A 81 -9.79 -0.09 -3.76
C ASN A 81 -10.44 1.29 -3.45
N GLN A 82 -11.13 1.88 -4.43
CA GLN A 82 -11.82 3.17 -4.29
C GLN A 82 -12.93 3.17 -3.23
N LYS A 83 -13.47 2.00 -2.86
CA LYS A 83 -14.48 1.85 -1.81
C LYS A 83 -13.89 1.75 -0.40
N GLY A 84 -12.56 1.75 -0.27
CA GLY A 84 -11.88 1.52 1.01
C GLY A 84 -11.76 0.04 1.39
N GLU A 85 -12.08 -0.90 0.50
CA GLU A 85 -11.99 -2.33 0.78
C GLU A 85 -10.55 -2.83 0.57
N GLN A 86 -9.98 -3.55 1.54
CA GLN A 86 -8.66 -4.15 1.42
C GLN A 86 -8.64 -5.22 0.33
N GLN A 87 -7.70 -5.12 -0.61
CA GLN A 87 -7.57 -6.04 -1.74
C GLN A 87 -6.43 -7.03 -1.54
N ARG A 88 -5.29 -6.58 -1.01
CA ARG A 88 -4.12 -7.43 -0.81
C ARG A 88 -3.28 -6.95 0.36
N VAL A 89 -2.64 -7.89 1.05
CA VAL A 89 -1.64 -7.66 2.10
C VAL A 89 -0.39 -8.47 1.81
N GLU A 90 0.79 -7.85 1.98
CA GLU A 90 2.08 -8.51 1.86
C GLU A 90 2.94 -8.19 3.09
N TYR A 91 3.41 -9.24 3.77
CA TYR A 91 4.27 -9.15 4.94
C TYR A 91 5.74 -9.35 4.57
N GLY A 92 6.61 -8.52 5.15
CA GLY A 92 8.06 -8.57 4.93
C GLY A 92 8.49 -7.96 3.60
N LEU A 93 9.81 -7.92 3.37
CA LEU A 93 10.37 -7.38 2.15
C LEU A 93 9.99 -8.27 0.94
N LYS A 94 9.40 -7.66 -0.09
CA LYS A 94 9.11 -8.30 -1.38
C LYS A 94 9.93 -7.72 -2.54
N SER A 95 9.91 -8.42 -3.67
CA SER A 95 10.50 -7.94 -4.92
C SER A 95 9.69 -6.80 -5.52
N GLU A 96 10.29 -6.04 -6.44
CA GLU A 96 9.59 -4.96 -7.16
C GLU A 96 8.39 -5.49 -7.96
N ALA A 97 8.51 -6.67 -8.56
CA ALA A 97 7.42 -7.29 -9.31
C ALA A 97 6.18 -7.57 -8.43
N VAL A 98 6.39 -7.93 -7.17
CA VAL A 98 5.27 -8.12 -6.22
C VAL A 98 4.59 -6.78 -5.92
N TYR A 99 5.35 -5.73 -5.60
CA TYR A 99 4.78 -4.41 -5.34
C TYR A 99 4.07 -3.83 -6.58
N GLU A 100 4.64 -4.02 -7.77
CA GLU A 100 4.02 -3.65 -9.04
C GLU A 100 2.70 -4.40 -9.27
N SER A 101 2.67 -5.71 -9.03
CA SER A 101 1.45 -6.52 -9.09
C SER A 101 0.38 -6.05 -8.10
N MET A 102 0.76 -5.68 -6.87
CA MET A 102 -0.18 -5.13 -5.87
C MET A 102 -0.85 -3.86 -6.39
N VAL A 103 -0.06 -2.93 -6.95
CA VAL A 103 -0.56 -1.66 -7.48
C VAL A 103 -1.43 -1.90 -8.70
N LEU A 104 -1.00 -2.73 -9.66
CA LEU A 104 -1.77 -3.06 -10.86
C LEU A 104 -3.12 -3.71 -10.52
N GLY A 105 -3.18 -4.54 -9.48
CA GLY A 105 -4.42 -5.18 -9.04
C GLY A 105 -5.50 -4.20 -8.56
N VAL A 106 -5.12 -3.00 -8.12
CA VAL A 106 -6.05 -1.94 -7.69
C VAL A 106 -6.07 -0.73 -8.61
N ASN A 107 -5.20 -0.70 -9.61
CA ASN A 107 -5.13 0.34 -10.63
C ASN A 107 -6.28 0.14 -11.62
N THR A 108 -7.48 0.58 -11.25
CA THR A 108 -8.62 0.56 -12.16
C THR A 108 -8.42 1.63 -13.23
N GLN A 109 -7.79 1.27 -14.35
CA GLN A 109 -8.06 2.02 -15.57
C GLN A 109 -9.53 1.79 -15.91
N LYS A 110 -10.30 2.87 -16.10
CA LYS A 110 -11.65 2.77 -16.67
C LYS A 110 -11.54 2.04 -18.02
N GLY A 111 -11.85 0.74 -18.03
CA GLY A 111 -12.13 -0.03 -19.24
C GLY A 111 -10.99 -0.90 -19.83
N ASP A 112 -10.32 -1.77 -19.06
CA ASP A 112 -9.64 -2.92 -19.67
C ASP A 112 -10.35 -4.25 -19.32
N PRO A 113 -11.09 -4.87 -20.27
CA PRO A 113 -11.72 -6.17 -20.11
C PRO A 113 -10.74 -7.32 -19.80
N LYS A 114 -9.42 -7.14 -20.01
CA LYS A 114 -8.44 -8.21 -19.88
C LYS A 114 -8.00 -8.51 -18.45
N SER A 115 -8.31 -7.68 -17.45
CA SER A 115 -7.94 -7.96 -16.06
C SER A 115 -8.76 -9.11 -15.41
N ARG A 116 -9.83 -9.57 -16.07
CA ARG A 116 -10.67 -10.69 -15.60
C ARG A 116 -10.11 -12.08 -15.92
N LEU A 117 -9.00 -12.19 -16.67
CA LEU A 117 -8.56 -13.46 -17.26
C LEU A 117 -7.29 -14.09 -16.65
N LEU A 118 -6.75 -13.55 -15.56
CA LEU A 118 -5.61 -14.18 -14.87
C LEU A 118 -6.01 -14.62 -13.46
N GLY A 119 -7.02 -15.49 -13.41
CA GLY A 119 -7.13 -16.49 -12.35
C GLY A 119 -6.33 -17.72 -12.79
N PHE A 120 -5.15 -17.90 -12.21
CA PHE A 120 -4.52 -19.21 -12.10
C PHE A 120 -4.86 -19.79 -10.73
#